data_AF-A0A352VHI6-F1
#
_entry.id   AF-A0A352VHI6-F1
#
_cell.length_a   1.000
_cell.length_b   1.000
_cell.length_c   1.000
_cell.angle_alpha   90.00
_cell.angle_beta   90.00
_cell.angle_gamma   90.00
#
_symmetry.space_group_name_H-M   'P 1'
#
loop_
_entity.id
_entity.type
_entity.pdbx_description
1 polymer ?
#
loop_
_entity_poly.entity_id
_entity_poly.type
_entity_poly.pdbx_seq_one_letter_code
_entity_poly.pdbx_strand_id
1 'polypeptide(L)'
;TTAAGIRLKHDHRHEDGTEDEITQYGGDTRGQGTDLVQDFHADALTAALVPAAATNVWTIEVEPGRRFAYALRREGSDRRFRVEFDLRAPIETPPPPWGG
;
A
#
# COMPACT_ATOMS: atom_id res chain seq x y z
N THR A 1 -13.86 4.49 9.21
CA THR A 1 -14.68 4.97 8.09
C THR A 1 -14.13 6.31 7.66
N THR A 2 -13.73 6.47 6.41
CA THR A 2 -13.41 7.79 5.88
C THR A 2 -14.57 8.25 5.01
N ALA A 3 -15.42 9.13 5.54
CA ALA A 3 -16.52 9.72 4.77
C ALA A 3 -16.03 10.63 3.62
N ALA A 4 -14.73 10.96 3.58
CA ALA A 4 -14.10 11.84 2.58
C ALA A 4 -12.64 11.48 2.24
N GLY A 5 -12.19 10.26 2.57
CA GLY A 5 -10.78 9.84 2.40
C GLY A 5 -10.68 8.52 1.66
N ILE A 6 -9.48 8.18 1.20
CA ILE A 6 -9.20 6.95 0.46
C ILE A 6 -8.58 5.88 1.36
N ARG A 7 -8.64 4.64 0.89
CA ARG A 7 -8.18 3.45 1.59
C ARG A 7 -7.24 2.64 0.71
N LEU A 8 -6.15 2.18 1.29
CA LEU A 8 -5.21 1.26 0.67
C LEU A 8 -5.31 -0.10 1.34
N LYS A 9 -5.48 -1.17 0.56
CA LYS A 9 -5.52 -2.56 1.02
C LYS A 9 -4.62 -3.44 0.16
N HIS A 10 -4.01 -4.44 0.79
CA HIS A 10 -3.17 -5.44 0.14
C HIS A 10 -3.98 -6.72 0.02
N ASP A 11 -4.41 -7.04 -1.19
CA ASP A 11 -5.07 -8.31 -1.50
C ASP A 11 -3.98 -9.35 -1.79
N HIS A 12 -3.86 -10.33 -0.90
CA HIS A 12 -2.99 -11.48 -1.06
C HIS A 12 -3.86 -12.70 -1.37
N ARG A 13 -3.52 -13.40 -2.46
CA ARG A 13 -4.26 -14.58 -2.94
C ARG A 13 -3.35 -15.78 -3.12
N HIS A 14 -3.92 -16.96 -2.95
CA HIS A 14 -3.34 -18.21 -3.37
C HIS A 14 -3.38 -18.33 -4.91
N GLU A 15 -2.65 -19.31 -5.46
CA GLU A 15 -2.60 -19.55 -6.92
C GLU A 15 -3.99 -19.86 -7.51
N ASP A 16 -4.91 -20.41 -6.70
CA ASP A 16 -6.30 -20.69 -7.09
C ASP A 16 -7.22 -19.45 -7.04
N GLY A 17 -6.68 -18.29 -6.65
CA GLY A 17 -7.38 -17.02 -6.56
C GLY A 17 -8.17 -16.80 -5.26
N THR A 18 -8.17 -17.75 -4.34
CA THR A 18 -8.76 -17.56 -3.00
C THR A 18 -7.88 -16.64 -2.14
N GLU A 19 -8.48 -15.89 -1.23
CA GLU A 19 -7.75 -15.00 -0.33
C GLU A 19 -6.87 -15.79 0.66
N ASP A 20 -5.64 -15.30 0.88
CA ASP A 20 -4.75 -15.77 1.94
C ASP A 20 -5.32 -15.38 3.33
N GLU A 21 -4.97 -16.13 4.37
CA GLU A 21 -5.39 -15.81 5.75
C GLU A 21 -4.95 -14.40 6.20
N ILE A 22 -3.78 -13.94 5.73
CA ILE A 22 -3.25 -12.60 5.98
C ILE A 22 -3.40 -11.75 4.71
N THR A 23 -4.63 -11.36 4.44
CA THR A 23 -5.01 -10.45 3.34
C THR A 23 -5.69 -9.18 3.87
N GLN A 24 -6.00 -8.24 2.97
CA GLN A 24 -6.79 -7.03 3.23
C GLN A 24 -6.28 -6.16 4.40
N TYR A 25 -4.98 -6.27 4.71
CA TYR A 25 -4.31 -5.33 5.61
C TYR A 25 -3.93 -4.06 4.85
N GLY A 26 -3.78 -2.95 5.54
CA GLY A 26 -3.49 -1.64 4.95
C GLY A 26 -3.98 -0.51 5.84
N GLY A 27 -4.45 0.57 5.24
CA GLY A 27 -4.70 1.78 6.01
C GLY A 27 -5.67 2.77 5.38
N ASP A 28 -6.08 3.71 6.21
CA ASP A 28 -6.94 4.83 5.86
C ASP A 28 -6.14 6.13 5.86
N THR A 29 -6.52 7.07 5.00
CA THR A 29 -5.98 8.44 5.06
C THR A 29 -6.45 9.17 6.32
N ARG A 30 -5.57 9.94 6.95
CA ARG A 30 -5.92 10.87 8.05
C ARG A 30 -6.11 12.33 7.61
N GLY A 31 -5.69 12.66 6.39
CA GLY A 31 -5.80 13.99 5.80
C GLY A 31 -5.69 13.92 4.28
N GLN A 32 -5.83 15.07 3.62
CA GLN A 32 -5.94 15.17 2.15
C GLN A 32 -4.67 14.81 1.38
N GLY A 33 -3.51 14.77 2.03
CA GLY A 33 -2.23 14.56 1.34
C GLY A 33 -1.88 15.75 0.43
N THR A 34 -1.20 15.44 -0.67
CA THR A 34 -0.95 16.36 -1.78
C THR A 34 -1.32 15.66 -3.09
N ASP A 35 -1.36 16.40 -4.20
CA ASP A 35 -1.58 15.83 -5.54
C ASP A 35 -0.57 14.73 -5.91
N LEU A 36 0.58 14.69 -5.24
CA LEU A 36 1.70 13.80 -5.55
C LEU A 36 2.00 12.77 -4.45
N VAL A 37 1.47 12.93 -3.24
CA VAL A 37 1.85 12.10 -2.08
C VAL A 37 0.64 11.88 -1.16
N GLN A 38 0.38 10.63 -0.81
CA GLN A 38 -0.62 10.26 0.18
C GLN A 38 -0.10 9.22 1.18
N ASP A 39 -0.37 9.48 2.46
CA ASP A 39 -0.14 8.54 3.57
C ASP A 39 -1.42 7.78 3.94
N PHE A 40 -1.25 6.50 4.27
CA PHE A 40 -2.28 5.58 4.73
C PHE A 40 -1.81 4.96 6.05
N HIS A 41 -2.52 5.26 7.14
CA HIS A 41 -2.17 4.74 8.47
C HIS A 41 -2.89 3.43 8.72
N ALA A 42 -2.19 2.46 9.32
CA ALA A 42 -2.75 1.17 9.70
C ALA A 42 -4.12 1.30 10.36
N ASP A 43 -5.08 0.57 9.79
CA ASP A 43 -6.44 0.51 10.30
C ASP A 43 -6.60 -0.58 11.37
N ALA A 44 -7.78 -0.62 11.99
CA ALA A 44 -8.07 -1.58 13.05
C ALA A 44 -7.95 -3.04 12.59
N LEU A 45 -8.32 -3.33 11.33
CA LEU A 45 -8.18 -4.68 10.76
C LEU A 45 -6.70 -5.08 10.70
N THR A 46 -5.84 -4.18 10.23
CA THR A 46 -4.39 -4.42 10.18
C THR A 46 -3.81 -4.65 11.57
N ALA A 47 -4.18 -3.81 12.55
CA ALA A 47 -3.71 -3.97 13.93
C ALA A 47 -4.15 -5.31 14.54
N ALA A 48 -5.33 -5.82 14.16
CA ALA A 48 -5.84 -7.11 14.61
C ALA A 48 -5.14 -8.29 13.91
N LEU A 49 -4.99 -8.24 12.58
CA LEU A 49 -4.37 -9.31 11.78
C LEU A 49 -2.86 -9.39 12.01
N VAL A 50 -2.18 -8.25 12.09
CA VAL A 50 -0.72 -8.15 12.20
C VAL A 50 -0.37 -7.11 13.28
N PRO A 51 -0.35 -7.50 14.57
CA PRO A 51 -0.10 -6.57 15.68
C PRO A 51 1.20 -5.76 15.54
N ALA A 52 2.25 -6.37 14.99
CA ALA A 52 3.51 -5.68 14.73
C ALA A 52 3.38 -4.55 13.69
N ALA A 53 2.35 -4.58 12.84
CA ALA A 53 2.07 -3.56 11.82
C ALA A 53 1.09 -2.48 12.28
N ALA A 54 0.65 -2.49 13.54
CA ALA A 54 -0.33 -1.53 14.06
C ALA A 54 0.11 -0.05 13.96
N THR A 55 1.42 0.21 13.87
CA THR A 55 2.00 1.55 13.68
C THR A 55 2.58 1.77 12.29
N ASN A 56 2.24 0.91 11.34
CA ASN A 56 2.66 1.08 9.96
C ASN A 56 1.96 2.29 9.31
N VAL A 57 2.71 3.01 8.50
CA VAL A 57 2.20 4.01 7.56
C VAL A 57 2.75 3.68 6.19
N TRP A 58 1.85 3.42 5.26
CA TRP A 58 2.17 3.27 3.84
C TRP A 58 2.08 4.62 3.16
N THR A 59 2.97 4.87 2.22
CA THR A 59 2.99 6.11 1.44
C THR A 59 3.02 5.75 -0.04
N ILE A 60 2.12 6.36 -0.80
CA ILE A 60 2.17 6.36 -2.26
C ILE A 60 2.66 7.73 -2.71
N GLU A 61 3.66 7.76 -3.59
CA GLU A 61 4.13 8.97 -4.25
C GLU A 61 4.08 8.79 -5.77
N VAL A 62 3.63 9.84 -6.47
CA VAL A 62 3.57 9.86 -7.93
C VAL A 62 4.26 11.12 -8.43
N GLU A 63 5.27 10.94 -9.29
CA GLU A 63 5.80 11.98 -10.14
C GLU A 63 5.35 11.68 -11.59
N PRO A 64 4.35 12.40 -12.12
CA PRO A 64 3.73 12.07 -13.39
C PRO A 64 4.74 11.88 -14.53
N GLY A 65 4.65 10.75 -15.23
CA GLY A 65 5.52 10.41 -16.35
C GLY A 65 6.98 10.10 -15.99
N ARG A 66 7.34 10.11 -14.69
CA ARG A 66 8.72 9.91 -14.24
C ARG A 66 8.87 8.78 -13.24
N ARG A 67 8.09 8.80 -12.15
CA ARG A 67 8.29 7.86 -11.04
C ARG A 67 6.99 7.54 -10.34
N PHE A 68 6.78 6.27 -10.01
CA PHE A 68 5.85 5.86 -8.97
C PHE A 68 6.66 5.29 -7.80
N ALA A 69 6.34 5.67 -6.57
CA ALA A 69 6.99 5.09 -5.40
C ALA A 69 5.95 4.58 -4.39
N TYR A 70 6.27 3.45 -3.80
CA TYR A 70 5.54 2.87 -2.69
C TYR A 70 6.51 2.70 -1.52
N ALA A 71 6.14 3.24 -0.37
CA ALA A 71 6.96 3.20 0.83
C ALA A 71 6.17 2.71 2.04
N LEU A 72 6.92 2.18 3.01
CA LEU A 72 6.42 1.77 4.29
C LEU A 72 7.35 2.30 5.38
N ARG A 73 6.77 2.92 6.40
CA ARG A 73 7.45 3.22 7.66
C ARG A 73 6.67 2.60 8.82
N ARG A 74 7.39 2.20 9.87
CA ARG A 74 6.79 1.81 11.14
C ARG A 74 7.13 2.86 12.19
N GLU A 75 6.11 3.58 12.66
CA GLU A 75 6.29 4.62 13.68
C GLU A 75 6.82 4.00 14.98
N GLY A 76 7.73 4.72 15.65
CA GLY A 76 8.45 4.22 16.83
C GLY A 76 9.61 3.26 16.52
N SER A 77 10.02 3.12 15.25
CA SER A 77 11.18 2.34 14.84
C SER A 77 11.95 2.99 13.69
N ASP A 78 13.18 2.52 13.44
CA ASP A 78 13.98 2.90 12.28
C ASP A 78 13.65 2.08 11.02
N ARG A 79 12.71 1.14 11.10
CA ARG A 79 12.36 0.27 9.97
C ARG A 79 11.64 1.09 8.89
N ARG A 80 12.25 1.15 7.71
CA ARG A 80 11.74 1.80 6.50
C ARG A 80 11.92 0.87 5.31
N PHE A 81 11.00 0.95 4.36
CA PHE A 81 11.06 0.26 3.08
C PHE A 81 10.55 1.18 1.98
N ARG A 82 11.15 1.12 0.80
CA ARG A 82 10.76 1.92 -0.36
C ARG A 82 11.10 1.18 -1.64
N VAL A 83 10.15 1.17 -2.57
CA VAL A 83 10.33 0.72 -3.95
C VAL A 83 9.94 1.86 -4.87
N GLU A 84 10.71 2.04 -5.94
CA GLU A 84 10.46 3.04 -6.97
C GLU A 84 10.42 2.37 -8.35
N PHE A 85 9.51 2.84 -9.19
CA PHE A 85 9.34 2.42 -10.57
C PHE A 85 9.65 3.61 -11.47
N ASP A 86 10.59 3.45 -12.41
CA ASP A 86 10.87 4.47 -13.43
C ASP A 86 9.82 4.36 -14.56
N LEU A 87 8.93 5.34 -14.62
CA LEU A 87 7.83 5.37 -15.59
C LEU A 87 8.30 5.74 -17.00
N ARG A 88 9.59 6.08 -17.19
CA ARG A 88 10.19 6.36 -18.51
C ARG A 88 10.74 5.11 -19.17
N ALA A 89 10.80 4.00 -18.45
CA ALA A 89 11.33 2.72 -18.93
C ALA A 89 10.21 1.65 -18.92
N PRO A 90 9.28 1.69 -19.90
CA PRO A 90 8.20 0.71 -19.96
C PRO A 90 8.74 -0.70 -20.20
N ILE A 91 8.07 -1.69 -19.59
CA ILE A 91 8.30 -3.11 -19.84
C ILE A 91 7.10 -3.72 -20.57
N GLU A 92 7.29 -4.89 -21.16
CA GLU A 92 6.17 -5.69 -21.67
C GLU A 92 5.22 -6.05 -20.52
N THR A 93 3.91 -5.91 -20.74
CA THR A 93 2.90 -6.20 -19.72
C THR A 93 2.98 -7.68 -19.34
N PRO A 94 3.23 -8.03 -18.07
CA PRO A 94 3.25 -9.42 -17.67
C PRO A 94 1.86 -10.04 -17.79
N PRO A 95 1.75 -11.38 -17.88
CA PRO A 95 0.45 -12.05 -17.76
C PRO A 95 -0.23 -11.63 -16.44
N PRO A 96 -1.58 -11.66 -16.38
CA PRO A 96 -2.30 -11.25 -15.18
C PRO A 96 -1.76 -11.97 -13.93
N PRO A 97 -1.42 -11.24 -12.85
CA PRO A 97 -1.16 -11.88 -11.57
C PRO A 97 -2.45 -12.52 -11.05
N TRP A 98 -2.30 -13.61 -10.31
CA TRP A 98 -3.29 -14.64 -10.00
C TRP A 98 -4.70 -14.12 -9.68
N GLY A 99 -5.66 -14.42 -10.57
CA GLY A 99 -7.05 -13.98 -10.48
C GLY A 99 -7.34 -12.75 -11.34
N GLY A 100 -7.83 -13.00 -12.57
CA GLY A 100 -8.36 -11.98 -13.47
C GLY A 100 -9.75 -11.49 -13.09
#